data_AF-A0A2A4PGZ9-F1
#
_entry.id   AF-A0A2A4PGZ9-F1
#
_cell.length_a   1.000
_cell.length_b   1.000
_cell.length_c   1.000
_cell.angle_alpha   90.00
_cell.angle_beta   90.00
_cell.angle_gamma   90.00
#
_symmetry.space_group_name_H-M   'P 1'
#
loop_
_entity.id
_entity.type
_entity.pdbx_description
1 polymer ?
#
loop_
_entity_poly.entity_id
_entity_poly.type
_entity_poly.pdbx_seq_one_letter_code
_entity_poly.pdbx_strand_id
1 'polypeptide(L)'
;ACEEDRLADSAGKVNKNVEEEVNQAIVAAPVVDVNLSERAQIDIQIRRIEEKLKTNPTVKGWMLVGDAHMHLKRYKEAAGAYNDAYMLSGLAPEPRKKLKNAMYYVGLEKANVTR
;
A
#
# COMPACT_ATOMS: atom_id res chain seq x y z
N ALA A 1 17.61 -40.31 -62.56
CA ALA A 1 17.89 -41.59 -61.89
C ALA A 1 18.93 -41.30 -60.83
N CYS A 2 18.73 -41.41 -59.52
CA CYS A 2 17.64 -41.87 -58.64
C CYS A 2 17.72 -40.95 -57.39
N GLU A 3 16.64 -40.45 -56.78
CA GLU A 3 15.70 -41.09 -55.84
C GLU A 3 16.33 -41.71 -54.58
N GLU A 4 15.62 -41.49 -53.46
CA GLU A 4 15.82 -41.95 -52.06
C GLU A 4 16.70 -41.00 -51.19
N ASP A 5 16.33 -40.58 -49.97
CA ASP A 5 15.37 -41.15 -49.02
C ASP A 5 14.86 -40.10 -48.00
N ARG A 6 13.70 -40.38 -47.42
CA ARG A 6 12.90 -39.58 -46.48
C ARG A 6 13.47 -39.60 -45.05
N LEU A 7 13.21 -38.55 -44.26
CA LEU A 7 12.60 -38.70 -42.93
C LEU A 7 12.03 -37.36 -42.41
N ALA A 8 10.89 -37.48 -41.72
CA ALA A 8 10.09 -36.43 -41.10
C ALA A 8 10.75 -35.84 -39.84
N ASP A 9 10.33 -34.66 -39.36
CA ASP A 9 9.35 -34.56 -38.27
C ASP A 9 9.07 -33.11 -37.80
N SER A 10 7.86 -32.96 -37.27
CA SER A 10 7.44 -32.01 -36.21
C SER A 10 7.54 -30.49 -36.41
N ALA A 11 6.37 -29.92 -36.70
CA ALA A 11 5.67 -28.94 -35.87
C ALA A 11 6.49 -28.01 -34.96
N GLY A 12 6.40 -26.70 -35.24
CA GLY A 12 6.87 -25.65 -34.34
C GLY A 12 6.31 -24.28 -34.73
N LYS A 13 4.98 -24.15 -34.68
CA LYS A 13 4.27 -22.89 -34.93
C LYS A 13 4.56 -21.95 -33.76
N VAL A 14 5.61 -21.13 -33.87
CA VAL A 14 5.89 -20.09 -32.87
C VAL A 14 4.91 -18.94 -33.11
N ASN A 15 3.80 -19.00 -32.38
CA ASN A 15 2.86 -17.92 -32.15
C ASN A 15 3.64 -16.72 -31.56
N LYS A 16 3.59 -15.53 -32.17
CA LYS A 16 2.61 -14.46 -31.87
C LYS A 16 2.44 -14.23 -30.36
N ASN A 17 2.68 -12.98 -29.94
CA ASN A 17 2.23 -12.33 -28.68
C ASN A 17 3.28 -12.09 -27.58
N VAL A 18 4.40 -11.41 -27.88
CA VAL A 18 5.32 -10.90 -26.83
C VAL A 18 4.93 -9.49 -26.33
N GLU A 19 3.93 -8.86 -26.93
CA GLU A 19 3.51 -7.50 -26.54
C GLU A 19 2.35 -7.45 -25.53
N GLU A 20 1.83 -8.61 -25.11
CA GLU A 20 0.67 -8.70 -24.20
C GLU A 20 1.05 -9.00 -22.73
N GLU A 21 2.26 -9.47 -22.44
CA GLU A 21 2.67 -9.83 -21.07
C GLU A 21 3.16 -8.65 -20.22
N VAL A 22 3.50 -7.50 -20.81
CA VAL A 22 3.98 -6.35 -20.03
C VAL A 22 2.82 -5.53 -19.42
N ASN A 23 1.59 -5.71 -19.92
CA ASN A 23 0.41 -5.01 -19.41
C ASN A 23 -0.39 -5.83 -18.37
N GLN A 24 -0.02 -7.09 -18.11
CA GLN A 24 -0.73 -7.95 -17.13
C GLN A 24 -0.11 -7.99 -15.73
N ALA A 25 1.05 -7.36 -15.50
CA ALA A 25 1.67 -7.31 -14.16
C ALA A 25 1.19 -6.12 -13.29
N ILE A 26 0.32 -5.22 -13.80
CA ILE A 26 -0.18 -4.04 -13.07
C ILE A 26 -1.66 -4.23 -12.62
N VAL A 27 -2.30 -5.35 -12.96
CA VAL A 27 -3.74 -5.59 -12.75
C VAL A 27 -4.03 -6.85 -11.93
N ALA A 28 -3.34 -7.04 -10.80
CA ALA A 28 -3.65 -8.09 -9.83
C ALA A 28 -4.34 -7.57 -8.56
N ALA A 29 -5.05 -6.44 -8.65
CA ALA A 29 -6.16 -6.14 -7.75
C ALA A 29 -7.33 -5.74 -8.65
N PRO A 30 -8.52 -6.32 -8.48
CA PRO A 30 -9.65 -5.92 -9.30
C PRO A 30 -9.88 -4.42 -9.07
N VAL A 31 -9.76 -3.62 -10.13
CA VAL A 31 -10.35 -2.29 -10.18
C VAL A 31 -11.86 -2.48 -10.26
N VAL A 32 -12.44 -2.96 -9.16
CA VAL A 32 -13.86 -2.89 -8.95
C VAL A 32 -14.20 -1.39 -8.98
N ASP A 33 -15.00 -0.98 -9.96
CA ASP A 33 -15.67 0.32 -9.98
C ASP A 33 -16.67 0.32 -8.82
N VAL A 34 -16.14 0.47 -7.62
CA VAL A 34 -16.91 0.61 -6.41
C VAL A 34 -16.92 2.09 -6.14
N ASN A 35 -18.11 2.68 -6.15
CA ASN A 35 -18.37 3.99 -5.56
C ASN A 35 -18.15 3.87 -4.04
N LEU A 36 -16.87 3.81 -3.65
CA LEU A 36 -16.42 3.71 -2.28
C LEU A 36 -16.52 5.08 -1.66
N SER A 37 -17.06 5.12 -0.45
CA SER A 37 -16.92 6.32 0.39
C SER A 37 -15.44 6.73 0.46
N GLU A 38 -15.19 8.04 0.50
CA GLU A 38 -13.85 8.61 0.63
C GLU A 38 -13.04 7.94 1.76
N ARG A 39 -13.70 7.63 2.89
CA ARG A 39 -13.09 6.91 4.02
C ARG A 39 -12.57 5.53 3.64
N ALA A 40 -13.35 4.76 2.88
CA ALA A 40 -12.96 3.43 2.44
C ALA A 40 -11.81 3.49 1.41
N GLN A 41 -11.78 4.53 0.57
CA GLN A 41 -10.65 4.76 -0.34
C GLN A 41 -9.37 5.08 0.43
N ILE A 42 -9.45 5.96 1.44
CA ILE A 42 -8.32 6.28 2.32
C ILE A 42 -7.82 5.01 3.03
N ASP A 43 -8.71 4.15 3.51
CA ASP A 43 -8.34 2.87 4.15
C ASP A 43 -7.56 1.94 3.22
N ILE A 44 -7.96 1.84 1.95
CA ILE A 44 -7.23 1.05 0.95
C ILE A 44 -5.84 1.63 0.72
N GLN A 45 -5.72 2.96 0.63
CA GLN A 45 -4.44 3.63 0.44
C GLN A 45 -3.50 3.42 1.63
N ILE A 46 -4.03 3.53 2.86
CA ILE A 46 -3.26 3.26 4.09
C ILE A 46 -2.65 1.86 4.03
N ARG A 47 -3.47 0.83 3.77
CA ARG A 47 -2.98 -0.56 3.70
C ARG A 47 -1.88 -0.76 2.66
N ARG A 48 -2.05 -0.18 1.46
CA ARG A 48 -1.02 -0.23 0.40
C ARG A 48 0.28 0.43 0.82
N ILE A 49 0.21 1.54 1.56
CA ILE A 49 1.39 2.24 2.07
C ILE A 49 2.05 1.39 3.16
N GLU A 50 1.28 0.85 4.11
CA GLU A 50 1.79 0.00 5.18
C GLU A 50 2.49 -1.26 4.65
N GLU A 51 1.93 -1.92 3.63
CA GLU A 51 2.56 -3.07 2.98
C GLU A 51 3.94 -2.72 2.38
N LYS A 52 4.05 -1.54 1.75
CA LYS A 52 5.33 -1.03 1.24
C LYS A 52 6.31 -0.68 2.37
N LEU A 53 5.81 -0.18 3.50
CA LEU A 53 6.64 0.18 4.64
C LEU A 53 7.18 -1.03 5.39
N LYS A 54 6.54 -2.20 5.28
CA LYS A 54 7.08 -3.46 5.82
C LYS A 54 8.39 -3.86 5.15
N THR A 55 8.54 -3.60 3.85
CA THR A 55 9.76 -3.93 3.10
C THR A 55 10.76 -2.78 3.10
N ASN A 56 10.29 -1.54 3.03
CA ASN A 56 11.13 -0.35 3.08
C ASN A 56 10.55 0.69 4.05
N PRO A 57 10.87 0.59 5.35
CA PRO A 57 10.33 1.51 6.35
C PRO A 57 10.94 2.90 6.14
N THR A 58 10.08 3.91 5.99
CA THR A 58 10.51 5.30 5.84
C THR A 58 9.75 6.21 6.81
N VAL A 59 10.44 7.21 7.37
CA VAL A 59 9.83 8.17 8.30
C VAL A 59 8.63 8.85 7.64
N LYS A 60 8.82 9.30 6.39
CA LYS A 60 7.77 9.98 5.62
C LYS A 60 6.55 9.09 5.38
N GLY A 61 6.75 7.79 5.09
CA GLY A 61 5.65 6.87 4.89
C GLY A 61 4.82 6.67 6.16
N TRP A 62 5.48 6.45 7.31
CA TRP A 62 4.78 6.33 8.59
C TRP A 62 4.07 7.62 9.00
N MET A 63 4.65 8.79 8.71
CA MET A 63 3.94 10.07 8.89
C MET A 63 2.69 10.17 8.02
N LEU A 64 2.76 9.73 6.76
CA LEU A 64 1.62 9.77 5.83
C LEU A 64 0.48 8.85 6.31
N VAL A 65 0.80 7.65 6.79
CA VAL A 65 -0.18 6.74 7.42
C VAL A 65 -0.82 7.41 8.63
N GLY A 66 -0.01 8.05 9.49
CA GLY A 66 -0.50 8.81 10.63
C GLY A 66 -1.45 9.95 10.25
N ASP A 67 -1.09 10.74 9.24
CA ASP A 67 -1.93 11.86 8.74
C ASP A 67 -3.26 11.32 8.18
N ALA A 68 -3.22 10.23 7.40
CA ALA A 68 -4.42 9.59 6.87
C ALA A 68 -5.36 9.09 8.00
N HIS A 69 -4.82 8.47 9.05
CA HIS A 69 -5.61 8.08 10.22
C HIS A 69 -6.18 9.26 10.99
N MET A 70 -5.45 10.38 11.09
CA MET A 70 -5.96 11.63 11.67
C MET A 70 -7.19 12.13 10.90
N HIS A 71 -7.14 12.10 9.56
CA HIS A 71 -8.28 12.48 8.70
C HIS A 71 -9.50 11.57 8.93
N LEU A 72 -9.27 10.29 9.17
CA LEU A 72 -10.34 9.33 9.50
C LEU A 72 -10.86 9.45 10.94
N LYS A 73 -10.27 10.33 11.75
CA LYS A 73 -10.49 10.47 13.21
C LYS A 73 -10.13 9.20 14.00
N ARG A 74 -9.21 8.39 13.47
CA ARG A 74 -8.69 7.19 14.13
C ARG A 74 -7.42 7.54 14.88
N TYR A 75 -7.57 8.30 15.97
CA TYR A 75 -6.42 8.95 16.61
C TYR A 75 -5.47 7.97 17.30
N LYS A 76 -5.95 6.78 17.71
CA LYS A 76 -5.11 5.75 18.33
C LYS A 76 -4.16 5.13 17.29
N GLU A 77 -4.69 4.78 16.13
CA GLU A 77 -3.94 4.25 15.00
C GLU A 77 -2.97 5.31 14.46
N ALA A 78 -3.40 6.57 14.38
CA ALA A 78 -2.51 7.68 14.03
C ALA A 78 -1.34 7.81 15.00
N ALA A 79 -1.59 7.71 16.30
CA ALA A 79 -0.55 7.77 17.32
C ALA A 79 0.45 6.61 17.18
N GLY A 80 -0.01 5.40 16.84
CA GLY A 80 0.86 4.26 16.53
C GLY A 80 1.81 4.57 15.37
N ALA A 81 1.26 5.00 14.23
CA ALA A 81 2.06 5.32 13.04
C ALA A 81 3.08 6.46 13.28
N TYR A 82 2.70 7.52 14.00
CA TYR A 82 3.65 8.57 14.35
C TYR A 82 4.72 8.12 15.35
N ASN A 83 4.42 7.17 16.23
CA ASN A 83 5.40 6.59 17.11
C ASN A 83 6.46 5.80 16.31
N ASP A 84 6.03 5.00 15.33
CA ASP A 84 6.94 4.27 14.45
C ASP A 84 7.81 5.24 13.62
N ALA A 85 7.20 6.30 13.08
CA ALA A 85 7.94 7.38 12.42
C ALA A 85 8.97 8.05 13.36
N TYR A 86 8.60 8.30 14.62
CA TYR A 86 9.45 8.94 15.61
C TYR A 86 10.66 8.08 15.97
N MET A 87 10.44 6.78 16.21
CA MET A 87 11.52 5.83 16.49
C MET A 87 12.47 5.70 15.30
N LEU A 88 11.93 5.59 14.09
CA LEU A 88 12.74 5.47 12.86
C LEU A 88 13.52 6.75 12.55
N SER A 89 12.99 7.92 12.89
CA SER A 89 13.63 9.22 12.64
C SER A 89 14.79 9.57 13.56
N GLY A 90 15.10 8.72 14.55
CA GLY A 90 16.10 9.04 15.56
C GLY A 90 15.63 10.15 16.51
N LEU A 91 14.36 10.11 16.92
CA LEU A 91 13.73 11.07 17.84
C LEU A 91 13.60 12.50 17.27
N ALA A 92 13.36 12.63 15.96
CA ALA A 92 13.17 13.93 15.32
C ALA A 92 11.94 14.68 15.90
N PRO A 93 11.97 16.02 15.94
CA PRO A 93 10.91 16.82 16.55
C PRO A 93 9.59 16.77 15.75
N GLU A 94 9.66 16.60 14.43
CA GLU A 94 8.49 16.60 13.54
C GLU A 94 7.50 15.46 13.85
N PRO A 95 7.88 14.16 13.78
CA PRO A 95 7.00 13.07 14.21
C PRO A 95 6.56 13.20 15.67
N ARG A 96 7.44 13.72 16.55
CA ARG A 96 7.11 13.91 17.98
C ARG A 96 5.96 14.88 18.17
N LYS A 97 5.93 15.99 17.43
CA LYS A 97 4.86 16.98 17.48
C LYS A 97 3.54 16.37 17.01
N LYS A 98 3.57 15.64 15.89
CA LYS A 98 2.40 14.94 15.34
C LYS A 98 1.87 13.87 16.31
N LEU A 99 2.75 13.08 16.91
CA LEU A 99 2.42 12.09 17.94
C LEU A 99 1.72 12.73 19.15
N LYS A 100 2.28 13.83 19.68
CA LYS A 100 1.67 14.57 20.80
C LYS A 100 0.26 15.06 20.44
N ASN A 101 0.07 15.59 19.24
CA ASN A 101 -1.24 16.02 18.77
C ASN A 101 -2.22 14.84 18.68
N ALA A 102 -1.82 13.70 18.10
CA ALA A 102 -2.67 12.52 18.03
C ALA A 102 -3.09 12.02 19.42
N MET A 103 -2.13 11.91 20.35
CA MET A 103 -2.38 11.50 21.74
C MET A 103 -3.34 12.45 22.48
N TYR A 104 -3.26 13.76 22.20
CA TYR A 104 -4.21 14.73 22.74
C TYR A 104 -5.64 14.41 22.32
N TYR A 105 -5.88 14.14 21.03
CA TYR A 105 -7.22 13.75 20.55
C TYR A 105 -7.69 12.40 21.10
N VAL A 106 -6.79 11.42 21.27
CA VAL A 106 -7.13 10.16 21.97
C VAL A 106 -7.63 10.41 23.38
N GLY A 107 -7.01 11.34 24.11
CA GLY A 107 -7.44 11.74 25.46
C GLY A 107 -8.82 12.40 25.46
N LEU A 108 -9.07 13.29 24.50
CA LEU A 108 -10.37 13.96 24.33
C LEU A 108 -11.50 12.96 24.03
N GLU A 109 -11.27 11.97 23.17
CA GLU A 109 -12.29 10.95 22.87
C GLU A 109 -12.66 10.14 24.12
N LYS A 110 -11.69 9.72 24.92
CA LYS A 110 -11.96 8.97 26.15
C LYS A 110 -12.82 9.76 27.14
N ALA A 111 -12.56 11.07 27.26
CA ALA A 111 -13.34 11.96 28.12
C ALA A 111 -14.79 12.11 27.64
N ASN A 112 -15.02 12.13 26.32
CA ASN A 112 -16.36 12.26 25.75
C ASN A 112 -17.22 11.00 25.88
N VAL A 113 -16.61 9.82 25.95
CA VAL A 113 -17.32 8.52 26.05
C VAL A 113 -17.79 8.22 27.47
N THR A 114 -17.25 8.89 28.49
CA THR A 114 -17.51 8.61 29.92
C THR A 114 -18.63 9.50 30.50
N ARG A 115 -19.43 10.17 29.66
CA ARG A 115 -20.50 11.09 30.05
C ARG A 115 -21.86 10.58 29.61
#